data_AF-A0A973Q1W6-F1
#
_entry.id   AF-A0A973Q1W6-F1
#
_cell.length_a   1.000
_cell.length_b   1.000
_cell.length_c   1.000
_cell.angle_alpha   90.00
_cell.angle_beta   90.00
_cell.angle_gamma   90.00
#
_symmetry.space_group_name_H-M   'P 1'
#
loop_
_entity.id
_entity.type
_entity.pdbx_description
1 polymer ?
#
loop_
_entity_poly.entity_id
_entity_poly.type
_entity_poly.pdbx_seq_one_letter_code
_entity_poly.pdbx_strand_id
1 'polypeptide(L)'
;LHEGGADGPAGQGPVRVRPDATYLVTGGLGGLGLATAQWLAAQGARSLVLAGRRVPDEVPEAVAALRDAGVRVELRAADVADAAALSGLLDAMRRELPPLRGVVHAAGTTRDAPLAELRAADMAEVMAPKVRGAWNLHEQTRGADLDFLVLYSSLASQVGSVGQAGYIAGNAFLDALAAYRRSLNLPCLSVSWGPWAEAGIAVRSGVLDRLASAGVAGMPSRAAFRALAGLPAQVPPHLGLMTVDWYANTAARGGTVRYTLLDGLAPADPAAAAAAAEPSEQIGELAQLVLSDRAAAAEALTGLLLVRVSALLGMSAADRESLRPGFAGTELSVLGLDSLTTIRLRNLLLQDFGADIPPDALLGGSTAADVVELICRQLAVRALTASDDEPLDAEDTEVLTL
;
A
#
# COMPACT_ATOMS: atom_id res chain seq x y z
N LEU A 1 19.48 -10.84 30.97
CA LEU A 1 20.13 -12.08 31.41
C LEU A 1 21.19 -12.45 30.39
N HIS A 2 22.44 -12.46 30.84
CA HIS A 2 23.69 -12.91 30.21
C HIS A 2 24.09 -12.42 28.82
N GLU A 3 25.12 -11.57 28.82
CA GLU A 3 26.18 -11.55 27.82
C GLU A 3 26.92 -12.89 27.82
N GLY A 4 27.13 -13.44 26.62
CA GLY A 4 27.98 -14.59 26.35
C GLY A 4 28.42 -14.50 24.90
N GLY A 5 29.71 -14.24 24.69
CA GLY A 5 30.29 -14.03 23.37
C GLY A 5 30.11 -15.23 22.45
N ALA A 6 29.73 -14.91 21.22
CA ALA A 6 30.05 -15.71 20.05
C ALA A 6 30.42 -14.71 18.95
N ASP A 7 31.65 -14.80 18.45
CA ASP A 7 31.99 -14.26 17.14
C ASP A 7 31.04 -14.89 16.12
N GLY A 8 29.93 -14.20 15.85
CA GLY A 8 28.97 -14.59 14.83
C GLY A 8 29.59 -14.37 13.45
N PRO A 9 29.43 -15.30 12.49
CA PRO A 9 29.86 -15.04 11.12
C PRO A 9 29.13 -13.80 10.62
N ALA A 10 29.85 -12.92 9.90
CA ALA A 10 29.31 -11.71 9.28
C ALA A 10 27.89 -11.96 8.72
N GLY A 11 26.91 -11.20 9.20
CA GLY A 11 25.48 -11.44 8.96
C GLY A 11 25.16 -11.69 7.50
N GLN A 12 24.80 -12.93 7.15
CA GLN A 12 24.30 -13.28 5.83
C GLN A 12 22.77 -13.26 5.88
N GLY A 13 22.19 -12.24 5.27
CA GLY A 13 20.75 -12.18 5.04
C GLY A 13 20.25 -13.18 3.99
N PRO A 14 18.97 -13.12 3.61
CA PRO A 14 18.30 -14.13 2.80
C PRO A 14 18.81 -14.22 1.35
N VAL A 15 19.69 -13.31 0.92
CA VAL A 15 20.23 -13.25 -0.44
C VAL A 15 21.72 -13.50 -0.42
N ARG A 16 22.12 -14.75 -0.71
CA ARG A 16 23.52 -15.14 -0.87
C ARG A 16 23.93 -15.06 -2.34
N VAL A 17 24.93 -14.24 -2.64
CA VAL A 17 25.47 -14.06 -3.99
C VAL A 17 26.86 -14.68 -4.10
N ARG A 18 27.11 -15.38 -5.20
CA ARG A 18 28.33 -16.14 -5.51
C ARG A 18 28.86 -15.69 -6.87
N PRO A 19 30.20 -15.58 -7.03
CA PRO A 19 30.80 -15.14 -8.29
C PRO A 19 30.76 -16.21 -9.39
N ASP A 20 30.59 -17.49 -9.05
CA ASP A 20 30.57 -18.65 -9.95
C ASP A 20 29.15 -19.07 -10.38
N ALA A 21 28.17 -18.18 -10.21
CA ALA A 21 26.75 -18.45 -10.45
C ALA A 21 26.10 -17.40 -11.35
N THR A 22 24.94 -17.76 -11.90
CA THR A 22 24.09 -16.88 -12.69
C THR A 22 22.83 -16.48 -11.92
N TYR A 23 22.40 -15.23 -12.10
CA TYR A 23 21.19 -14.67 -11.51
C TYR A 23 20.22 -14.14 -12.58
N LEU A 24 18.96 -14.56 -12.50
CA LEU A 24 17.90 -14.11 -13.39
C LEU A 24 17.10 -12.96 -12.75
N VAL A 25 16.98 -11.84 -13.44
CA VAL A 25 16.08 -10.75 -13.06
C VAL A 25 15.01 -10.61 -14.14
N THR A 26 13.77 -11.01 -13.82
CA THR A 26 12.63 -10.83 -14.72
C THR A 26 11.98 -9.47 -14.49
N GLY A 27 11.48 -8.84 -15.55
CA GLY A 27 11.29 -7.38 -15.52
C GLY A 27 12.62 -6.63 -15.42
N GLY A 28 13.74 -7.29 -15.77
CA GLY A 28 15.11 -6.83 -15.54
C GLY A 28 15.49 -5.56 -16.29
N LEU A 29 14.73 -5.21 -17.32
CA LEU A 29 14.94 -4.03 -18.16
C LEU A 29 14.14 -2.81 -17.71
N GLY A 30 13.29 -2.94 -16.68
CA GLY A 30 12.65 -1.81 -16.01
C GLY A 30 13.55 -1.19 -14.95
N GLY A 31 13.23 0.02 -14.47
CA GLY A 31 14.07 0.74 -13.49
C GLY A 31 14.40 -0.07 -12.23
N LEU A 32 13.43 -0.78 -11.64
CA LEU A 32 13.70 -1.66 -10.49
C LEU A 32 14.55 -2.87 -10.84
N GLY A 33 14.38 -3.43 -12.05
CA GLY A 33 15.19 -4.54 -12.55
C GLY A 33 16.66 -4.14 -12.73
N LEU A 34 16.91 -2.96 -13.30
CA LEU A 34 18.25 -2.40 -13.48
C LEU A 34 18.92 -2.10 -12.13
N ALA A 35 18.18 -1.48 -11.19
CA ALA A 35 18.68 -1.23 -9.85
C ALA A 35 19.02 -2.53 -9.10
N THR A 36 18.20 -3.57 -9.30
CA THR A 36 18.46 -4.92 -8.76
C THR A 36 19.72 -5.54 -9.37
N ALA A 37 19.92 -5.41 -10.69
CA ALA A 37 21.11 -5.90 -11.37
C ALA A 37 22.39 -5.25 -10.83
N GLN A 38 22.36 -3.92 -10.65
CA GLN A 38 23.45 -3.15 -10.05
C GLN A 38 23.75 -3.62 -8.62
N TRP A 39 22.71 -3.83 -7.82
CA TRP A 39 22.88 -4.33 -6.47
C TRP A 39 23.46 -5.76 -6.44
N LEU A 40 22.94 -6.70 -7.24
CA LEU A 40 23.48 -8.06 -7.31
C LEU A 40 24.96 -8.09 -7.72
N ALA A 41 25.34 -7.26 -8.69
CA ALA A 41 26.74 -7.09 -9.09
C ALA A 41 27.61 -6.58 -7.93
N ALA A 42 27.11 -5.61 -7.16
CA ALA A 42 27.78 -5.10 -5.96
C ALA A 42 27.88 -6.15 -4.84
N GLN A 43 26.95 -7.12 -4.78
CA GLN A 43 27.02 -8.28 -3.89
C GLN A 43 27.97 -9.39 -4.39
N GLY A 44 28.60 -9.21 -5.55
CA GLY A 44 29.60 -10.15 -6.09
C GLY A 44 29.13 -11.00 -7.27
N ALA A 45 27.92 -10.76 -7.81
CA ALA A 45 27.48 -11.46 -9.01
C ALA A 45 28.41 -11.13 -10.19
N ARG A 46 28.72 -12.15 -10.99
CA ARG A 46 29.53 -12.01 -12.22
C ARG A 46 28.77 -12.42 -13.48
N SER A 47 27.62 -13.08 -13.35
CA SER A 47 26.73 -13.42 -14.46
C SER A 47 25.29 -13.06 -14.13
N LEU A 48 24.69 -12.18 -14.94
CA LEU A 48 23.32 -11.69 -14.80
C LEU A 48 22.55 -11.90 -16.11
N VAL A 49 21.30 -12.34 -16.02
CA VAL A 49 20.36 -12.38 -17.14
C VAL A 49 19.20 -11.46 -16.82
N LEU A 50 19.01 -10.42 -17.63
CA LEU A 50 17.90 -9.48 -17.50
C LEU A 50 16.85 -9.84 -18.55
N ALA A 51 15.72 -10.37 -18.08
CA ALA A 51 14.64 -10.84 -18.94
C ALA A 51 13.46 -9.86 -18.91
N GLY A 52 12.88 -9.61 -20.09
CA GLY A 52 11.64 -8.88 -20.26
C GLY A 52 10.99 -9.22 -21.60
N ARG A 53 9.76 -8.76 -21.83
CA ARG A 53 9.03 -9.05 -23.09
C ARG A 53 9.73 -8.51 -24.33
N ARG A 54 10.50 -7.43 -24.18
CA ARG A 54 11.25 -6.78 -25.26
C ARG A 54 12.65 -6.47 -24.76
N VAL A 55 13.64 -6.62 -25.62
CA VAL A 55 15.00 -6.11 -25.41
C VAL A 55 15.11 -4.78 -26.13
N PRO A 56 15.59 -3.71 -25.50
CA PRO A 56 15.81 -2.43 -26.18
C PRO A 56 16.91 -2.57 -27.24
N ASP A 57 16.78 -1.83 -28.33
CA ASP A 57 17.78 -1.80 -29.41
C ASP A 57 19.13 -1.25 -28.91
N GLU A 58 19.06 -0.23 -28.04
CA GLU A 58 20.21 0.33 -27.35
C GLU A 58 20.42 -0.31 -25.98
N VAL A 59 21.67 -0.62 -25.65
CA VAL A 59 22.03 -1.16 -24.34
C VAL A 59 21.84 -0.06 -23.28
N PRO A 60 21.04 -0.29 -22.23
CA PRO A 60 20.88 0.70 -21.16
C PRO A 60 22.23 1.07 -20.53
N GLU A 61 22.44 2.34 -20.20
CA GLU A 61 23.69 2.83 -19.58
C GLU A 61 24.08 2.03 -18.33
N ALA A 62 23.09 1.70 -17.48
CA ALA A 62 23.31 0.85 -16.31
C ALA A 62 23.85 -0.55 -16.65
N VAL A 63 23.46 -1.12 -17.79
CA VAL A 63 23.97 -2.41 -18.29
C VAL A 63 25.38 -2.26 -18.85
N ALA A 64 25.64 -1.18 -19.59
CA ALA A 64 26.98 -0.88 -20.11
C ALA A 64 27.98 -0.75 -18.96
N ALA A 65 27.67 0.06 -17.94
CA ALA A 65 28.50 0.23 -16.75
C ALA A 65 28.78 -1.09 -16.01
N LEU A 66 27.81 -2.01 -15.96
CA LEU A 66 28.00 -3.34 -15.37
C LEU A 66 28.96 -4.21 -16.19
N ARG A 67 28.83 -4.17 -17.53
CA ARG A 67 29.74 -4.89 -18.43
C ARG A 67 31.17 -4.34 -18.34
N ASP A 68 31.32 -3.03 -18.26
CA ASP A 68 32.62 -2.36 -18.08
C ASP A 68 33.27 -2.73 -16.74
N ALA A 69 32.46 -2.95 -15.71
CA ALA A 69 32.90 -3.47 -14.41
C ALA A 69 33.21 -4.99 -14.42
N GLY A 70 33.17 -5.65 -15.58
CA GLY A 70 33.51 -7.07 -15.75
C GLY A 70 32.38 -8.05 -15.42
N VAL A 71 31.14 -7.58 -15.29
CA VAL A 71 29.97 -8.45 -15.10
C VAL A 71 29.41 -8.88 -16.45
N ARG A 72 29.28 -10.18 -16.69
CA ARG A 72 28.57 -10.70 -17.87
C ARG A 72 27.08 -10.45 -17.70
N VAL A 73 26.54 -9.49 -18.45
CA VAL A 73 25.09 -9.19 -18.46
C VAL A 73 24.48 -9.56 -19.80
N GLU A 74 23.51 -10.47 -19.80
CA GLU A 74 22.75 -10.87 -20.98
C GLU A 74 21.33 -10.30 -20.93
N LEU A 75 20.88 -9.70 -22.04
CA LEU A 75 19.52 -9.21 -22.19
C LEU A 75 18.75 -10.23 -23.02
N ARG A 76 17.62 -10.72 -22.49
CA ARG A 76 16.84 -11.78 -23.15
C ARG A 76 15.37 -11.38 -23.27
N ALA A 77 14.80 -11.61 -24.44
CA ALA A 77 13.37 -11.45 -24.67
C ALA A 77 12.64 -12.72 -24.22
N ALA A 78 11.82 -12.63 -23.18
CA ALA A 78 10.96 -13.71 -22.72
C ALA A 78 9.77 -13.11 -21.94
N ASP A 79 8.55 -13.50 -22.32
CA ASP A 79 7.40 -13.27 -21.46
C ASP A 79 7.34 -14.35 -20.38
N VAL A 80 7.48 -13.95 -19.12
CA VAL A 80 7.42 -14.89 -17.99
C VAL A 80 6.05 -15.55 -17.85
N ALA A 81 4.98 -14.90 -18.31
CA ALA A 81 3.64 -15.48 -18.27
C ALA A 81 3.42 -16.56 -19.35
N ASP A 82 4.32 -16.65 -20.33
CA ASP A 82 4.38 -17.74 -21.31
C ASP A 82 5.34 -18.83 -20.81
N ALA A 83 4.79 -19.99 -20.47
CA ALA A 83 5.56 -21.10 -19.91
C ALA A 83 6.60 -21.65 -20.90
N ALA A 84 6.30 -21.67 -22.20
CA ALA A 84 7.21 -22.18 -23.22
C ALA A 84 8.37 -21.20 -23.45
N ALA A 85 8.08 -19.90 -23.51
CA ALA A 85 9.11 -18.86 -23.62
C ALA A 85 10.06 -18.87 -22.42
N LEU A 86 9.53 -19.01 -21.20
CA LEU A 86 10.35 -19.13 -19.99
C LEU A 86 11.20 -20.41 -19.99
N SER A 87 10.64 -21.54 -20.42
CA SER A 87 11.38 -22.80 -20.50
C SER A 87 12.56 -22.67 -21.45
N GLY A 88 12.32 -22.13 -22.66
CA GLY A 88 13.37 -21.89 -23.65
C GLY A 88 14.48 -20.98 -23.14
N LEU A 89 14.13 -19.93 -22.37
CA LEU A 89 15.10 -19.07 -21.70
C LEU A 89 15.96 -19.87 -20.69
N LEU A 90 15.32 -20.64 -19.80
CA LEU A 90 16.04 -21.41 -18.78
C LEU A 90 16.89 -22.54 -19.39
N ASP A 91 16.44 -23.16 -20.48
CA ASP A 91 17.23 -24.14 -21.25
C ASP A 91 18.46 -23.50 -21.89
N ALA A 92 18.31 -22.31 -22.49
CA ALA A 92 19.45 -21.56 -23.05
C ALA A 92 20.47 -21.19 -21.96
N MET A 93 20.00 -20.66 -20.84
CA MET A 93 20.86 -20.32 -19.70
C MET A 93 21.63 -21.54 -19.19
N ARG A 94 20.97 -22.70 -19.03
CA ARG A 94 21.63 -23.94 -18.59
C ARG A 94 22.75 -24.43 -19.52
N ARG A 95 22.67 -24.12 -20.82
CA ARG A 95 23.70 -24.50 -21.81
C ARG A 95 24.85 -23.49 -21.90
N GLU A 96 24.55 -22.21 -21.71
CA GLU A 96 25.46 -21.10 -22.05
C GLU A 96 26.17 -20.47 -20.84
N LEU A 97 25.64 -20.68 -19.63
CA LEU A 97 26.02 -19.93 -18.42
C LEU A 97 26.33 -20.84 -17.23
N PRO A 98 27.02 -20.32 -16.20
CA PRO A 98 27.11 -20.99 -14.91
C PRO A 98 25.75 -21.35 -14.31
N PRO A 99 25.70 -22.23 -13.28
CA PRO A 99 24.45 -22.64 -12.67
C PRO A 99 23.60 -21.47 -12.18
N LEU A 100 22.29 -21.53 -12.44
CA LEU A 100 21.33 -20.58 -11.90
C LEU A 100 21.23 -20.78 -10.38
N ARG A 101 21.57 -19.75 -9.60
CA ARG A 101 21.50 -19.79 -8.14
C ARG A 101 20.51 -18.79 -7.54
N GLY A 102 20.05 -17.81 -8.30
CA GLY A 102 19.05 -16.90 -7.78
C GLY A 102 18.16 -16.30 -8.85
N VAL A 103 16.92 -16.03 -8.44
CA VAL A 103 15.93 -15.38 -9.29
C VAL A 103 15.33 -14.21 -8.53
N VAL A 104 15.25 -13.05 -9.19
CA VAL A 104 14.45 -11.91 -8.74
C VAL A 104 13.33 -11.67 -9.74
N HIS A 105 12.10 -11.73 -9.26
CA HIS A 105 10.91 -11.52 -10.05
C HIS A 105 10.34 -10.11 -9.85
N ALA A 106 10.76 -9.20 -10.72
CA ALA A 106 10.33 -7.79 -10.73
C ALA A 106 9.38 -7.46 -11.89
N ALA A 107 8.92 -8.47 -12.66
CA ALA A 107 7.96 -8.26 -13.73
C ALA A 107 6.60 -7.85 -13.14
N GLY A 108 6.03 -6.78 -13.69
CA GLY A 108 4.74 -6.27 -13.25
C GLY A 108 4.26 -5.11 -14.10
N THR A 109 2.95 -4.93 -14.13
CA THR A 109 2.28 -3.78 -14.74
C THR A 109 1.13 -3.36 -13.84
N THR A 110 0.50 -2.23 -14.16
CA THR A 110 -0.74 -1.81 -13.52
C THR A 110 -1.70 -1.24 -14.55
N ARG A 111 -2.99 -1.27 -14.23
CA ARG A 111 -4.06 -0.56 -14.93
C ARG A 111 -5.01 -0.09 -13.84
N ASP A 112 -4.89 1.19 -13.50
CA ASP A 112 -5.62 1.77 -12.39
C ASP A 112 -7.00 2.21 -12.89
N ALA A 113 -8.05 1.67 -12.28
CA ALA A 113 -9.45 2.04 -12.57
C ALA A 113 -10.34 1.66 -11.37
N PRO A 114 -11.47 2.36 -11.17
CA PRO A 114 -12.49 1.95 -10.20
C PRO A 114 -12.89 0.48 -10.41
N LEU A 115 -13.14 -0.25 -9.32
CA LEU A 115 -13.49 -1.68 -9.40
C LEU A 115 -14.71 -1.93 -10.30
N ALA A 116 -15.69 -1.03 -10.28
CA ALA A 116 -16.89 -1.10 -11.10
C ALA A 116 -16.62 -0.95 -12.62
N GLU A 117 -15.48 -0.37 -13.00
CA GLU A 117 -15.09 -0.12 -14.40
C GLU A 117 -14.08 -1.16 -14.93
N LEU A 118 -13.54 -2.02 -14.05
CA LEU A 118 -12.57 -3.04 -14.43
C LEU A 118 -13.23 -4.21 -15.14
N ARG A 119 -12.74 -4.54 -16.35
CA ARG A 119 -13.15 -5.74 -17.07
C ARG A 119 -12.25 -6.91 -16.68
N ALA A 120 -12.76 -8.13 -16.84
CA ALA A 120 -11.98 -9.35 -16.59
C ALA A 120 -10.68 -9.42 -17.40
N ALA A 121 -10.68 -8.90 -18.64
CA ALA A 121 -9.48 -8.83 -19.48
C ALA A 121 -8.41 -7.88 -18.91
N ASP A 122 -8.83 -6.77 -18.31
CA ASP A 122 -7.94 -5.80 -17.66
C ASP A 122 -7.25 -6.43 -16.45
N MET A 123 -8.03 -7.12 -15.62
CA MET A 123 -7.52 -7.90 -14.49
C MET A 123 -6.54 -8.98 -14.94
N ALA A 124 -6.91 -9.78 -15.94
CA ALA A 124 -6.09 -10.87 -16.45
C ALA A 124 -4.75 -10.38 -17.02
N GLU A 125 -4.73 -9.22 -17.69
CA GLU A 125 -3.51 -8.59 -18.21
C GLU A 125 -2.58 -8.12 -17.08
N VAL A 126 -3.13 -7.43 -16.07
CA VAL A 126 -2.35 -6.90 -14.93
C VAL A 126 -1.80 -8.03 -14.06
N MET A 127 -2.61 -9.06 -13.82
CA MET A 127 -2.22 -10.20 -12.99
C MET A 127 -1.25 -11.13 -13.72
N ALA A 128 -1.28 -11.22 -15.05
CA ALA A 128 -0.47 -12.15 -15.84
C ALA A 128 1.01 -12.24 -15.43
N PRO A 129 1.79 -11.14 -15.41
CA PRO A 129 3.22 -11.21 -15.12
C PRO A 129 3.50 -11.69 -13.69
N LYS A 130 2.66 -11.32 -12.71
CA LYS A 130 2.87 -11.68 -11.30
C LYS A 130 2.32 -13.06 -10.97
N VAL A 131 1.12 -13.39 -11.45
CA VAL A 131 0.45 -14.64 -11.13
C VAL A 131 1.01 -15.78 -11.99
N ARG A 132 0.76 -15.74 -13.30
CA ARG A 132 1.24 -16.78 -14.22
C ARG A 132 2.75 -16.79 -14.27
N GLY A 133 3.39 -15.61 -14.31
CA GLY A 133 4.85 -15.52 -14.36
C GLY A 133 5.55 -16.11 -13.14
N ALA A 134 5.09 -15.80 -11.93
CA ALA A 134 5.68 -16.40 -10.73
C ALA A 134 5.33 -17.89 -10.58
N TRP A 135 4.15 -18.32 -11.00
CA TRP A 135 3.80 -19.75 -11.03
C TRP A 135 4.70 -20.54 -12.00
N ASN A 136 4.93 -20.01 -13.21
CA ASN A 136 5.84 -20.63 -14.17
C ASN A 136 7.27 -20.71 -13.63
N LEU A 137 7.76 -19.63 -13.02
CA LEU A 137 9.06 -19.62 -12.33
C LEU A 137 9.10 -20.65 -11.21
N HIS A 138 8.04 -20.76 -10.40
CA HIS A 138 7.95 -21.75 -9.34
C HIS A 138 8.14 -23.16 -9.91
N GLU A 139 7.30 -23.56 -10.86
CA GLU A 139 7.28 -24.90 -11.46
C GLU A 139 8.62 -25.25 -12.14
N GLN A 140 9.15 -24.34 -12.96
CA GLN A 140 10.35 -24.59 -13.75
C GLN A 140 11.65 -24.53 -12.94
N THR A 141 11.61 -24.03 -11.71
CA THR A 141 12.77 -23.98 -10.80
C THR A 141 12.63 -24.88 -9.58
N ARG A 142 11.66 -25.81 -9.55
CA ARG A 142 11.51 -26.77 -8.43
C ARG A 142 12.74 -27.66 -8.25
N GLY A 143 13.37 -28.07 -9.36
CA GLY A 143 14.57 -28.91 -9.35
C GLY A 143 15.88 -28.12 -9.38
N ALA A 144 15.83 -26.79 -9.37
CA ALA A 144 17.02 -25.95 -9.37
C ALA A 144 17.51 -25.72 -7.93
N ASP A 145 18.81 -25.87 -7.72
CA ASP A 145 19.47 -25.62 -6.43
C ASP A 145 19.67 -24.11 -6.21
N LEU A 146 18.56 -23.39 -6.06
CA LEU A 146 18.56 -21.95 -5.84
C LEU A 146 19.01 -21.62 -4.40
N ASP A 147 19.81 -20.58 -4.26
CA ASP A 147 20.04 -19.89 -2.98
C ASP A 147 18.83 -19.02 -2.60
N PHE A 148 18.17 -18.40 -3.59
CA PHE A 148 16.99 -17.56 -3.35
C PHE A 148 16.06 -17.45 -4.57
N LEU A 149 14.77 -17.22 -4.29
CA LEU A 149 13.79 -16.68 -5.22
C LEU A 149 13.09 -15.49 -4.53
N VAL A 150 13.37 -14.27 -4.99
CA VAL A 150 12.77 -13.05 -4.42
C VAL A 150 11.65 -12.57 -5.34
N LEU A 151 10.44 -12.45 -4.81
CA LEU A 151 9.26 -11.94 -5.52
C LEU A 151 9.03 -10.48 -5.12
N TYR A 152 9.00 -9.57 -6.08
CA TYR A 152 8.71 -8.16 -5.80
C TYR A 152 7.20 -7.98 -5.73
N SER A 153 6.69 -8.01 -4.52
CA SER A 153 5.31 -7.66 -4.19
C SER A 153 5.20 -6.16 -3.89
N SER A 154 4.06 -5.73 -3.35
CA SER A 154 3.82 -4.34 -2.94
C SER A 154 3.05 -4.32 -1.63
N LEU A 155 3.28 -3.28 -0.81
CA LEU A 155 2.44 -3.04 0.36
C LEU A 155 0.96 -2.79 0.01
N ALA A 156 0.66 -2.42 -1.23
CA ALA A 156 -0.72 -2.31 -1.71
C ALA A 156 -1.52 -3.62 -1.51
N SER A 157 -0.88 -4.81 -1.51
CA SER A 157 -1.57 -6.07 -1.22
C SER A 157 -2.08 -6.18 0.23
N GLN A 158 -1.50 -5.40 1.14
CA GLN A 158 -1.76 -5.46 2.58
C GLN A 158 -2.64 -4.31 3.06
N VAL A 159 -2.35 -3.09 2.62
CA VAL A 159 -3.05 -1.87 3.08
C VAL A 159 -4.09 -1.36 2.08
N GLY A 160 -4.18 -2.01 0.92
CA GLY A 160 -5.03 -1.58 -0.18
C GLY A 160 -4.48 -0.36 -0.92
N SER A 161 -5.04 -0.11 -2.10
CA SER A 161 -4.79 1.10 -2.88
C SER A 161 -5.96 1.33 -3.83
N VAL A 162 -6.47 2.56 -3.84
CA VAL A 162 -7.68 2.91 -4.58
C VAL A 162 -7.44 2.72 -6.07
N GLY A 163 -8.34 2.01 -6.74
CA GLY A 163 -8.29 1.77 -8.17
C GLY A 163 -7.30 0.69 -8.63
N GLN A 164 -6.61 0.01 -7.71
CA GLN A 164 -5.52 -0.92 -8.04
C GLN A 164 -5.87 -2.40 -7.85
N ALA A 165 -7.13 -2.80 -8.04
CA ALA A 165 -7.60 -4.15 -7.70
C ALA A 165 -6.78 -5.29 -8.35
N GLY A 166 -6.47 -5.18 -9.66
CA GLY A 166 -5.66 -6.17 -10.36
C GLY A 166 -4.21 -6.22 -9.86
N TYR A 167 -3.65 -5.07 -9.51
CA TYR A 167 -2.30 -4.97 -8.95
C TYR A 167 -2.26 -5.60 -7.54
N ILE A 168 -3.24 -5.28 -6.69
CA ILE A 168 -3.40 -5.85 -5.35
C ILE A 168 -3.50 -7.38 -5.43
N ALA A 169 -4.40 -7.90 -6.28
CA ALA A 169 -4.61 -9.34 -6.45
C ALA A 169 -3.34 -10.05 -6.95
N GLY A 170 -2.63 -9.47 -7.92
CA GLY A 170 -1.38 -10.02 -8.43
C GLY A 170 -0.27 -10.07 -7.37
N ASN A 171 -0.17 -9.05 -6.52
CA ASN A 171 0.82 -9.01 -5.43
C ASN A 171 0.45 -9.95 -4.28
N ALA A 172 -0.83 -10.03 -3.89
CA ALA A 172 -1.30 -10.97 -2.87
C ALA A 172 -1.04 -12.43 -3.26
N PHE A 173 -1.12 -12.76 -4.56
CA PHE A 173 -0.72 -14.08 -5.05
C PHE A 173 0.77 -14.36 -4.83
N LEU A 174 1.67 -13.39 -5.06
CA LEU A 174 3.11 -13.55 -4.81
C LEU A 174 3.38 -13.84 -3.32
N ASP A 175 2.67 -13.13 -2.44
CA ASP A 175 2.79 -13.28 -0.98
C ASP A 175 2.40 -14.71 -0.57
N ALA A 176 1.27 -15.21 -1.07
CA ALA A 176 0.81 -16.58 -0.83
C ALA A 176 1.74 -17.64 -1.48
N LEU A 177 2.24 -17.38 -2.69
CA LEU A 177 3.15 -18.29 -3.39
C LEU A 177 4.47 -18.46 -2.64
N ALA A 178 4.99 -17.41 -2.01
CA ALA A 178 6.20 -17.51 -1.21
C ALA A 178 6.01 -18.43 0.01
N ALA A 179 4.86 -18.32 0.69
CA ALA A 179 4.50 -19.22 1.78
C ALA A 179 4.34 -20.67 1.30
N TYR A 180 3.63 -20.89 0.19
CA TYR A 180 3.47 -22.21 -0.42
C TYR A 180 4.80 -22.83 -0.85
N ARG A 181 5.67 -22.07 -1.53
CA ARG A 181 6.96 -22.59 -1.98
C ARG A 181 7.86 -22.96 -0.79
N ARG A 182 7.83 -22.17 0.29
CA ARG A 182 8.57 -22.50 1.52
C ARG A 182 8.03 -23.72 2.25
N SER A 183 6.73 -24.01 2.20
CA SER A 183 6.19 -25.26 2.78
C SER A 183 6.69 -26.52 2.05
N LEU A 184 7.15 -26.36 0.81
CA LEU A 184 7.84 -27.40 0.03
C LEU A 184 9.36 -27.45 0.27
N ASN A 185 9.88 -26.72 1.27
CA ASN A 185 11.31 -26.57 1.56
C ASN A 185 12.12 -25.95 0.41
N LEU A 186 11.46 -25.18 -0.46
CA LEU A 186 12.13 -24.45 -1.54
C LEU A 186 12.31 -22.98 -1.13
N PRO A 187 13.43 -22.33 -1.48
CA PRO A 187 13.67 -20.95 -1.10
C PRO A 187 12.68 -20.03 -1.82
N CYS A 188 12.08 -19.12 -1.05
CA CYS A 188 11.26 -18.03 -1.57
C CYS A 188 11.08 -16.92 -0.53
N LEU A 189 11.13 -15.68 -0.99
CA LEU A 189 10.82 -14.50 -0.20
C LEU A 189 9.94 -13.57 -1.05
N SER A 190 8.73 -13.28 -0.60
CA SER A 190 7.94 -12.16 -1.12
C SER A 190 8.26 -10.89 -0.33
N VAL A 191 8.64 -9.83 -1.03
CA VAL A 191 8.89 -8.52 -0.41
C VAL A 191 7.81 -7.56 -0.88
N SER A 192 6.91 -7.18 0.03
CA SER A 192 5.94 -6.11 -0.18
C SER A 192 6.65 -4.77 -0.03
N TRP A 193 7.09 -4.20 -1.16
CA TRP A 193 7.77 -2.92 -1.17
C TRP A 193 6.78 -1.75 -0.99
N GLY A 194 7.19 -0.76 -0.22
CA GLY A 194 6.65 0.59 -0.27
C GLY A 194 7.03 1.32 -1.56
N PRO A 195 6.65 2.61 -1.70
CA PRO A 195 7.02 3.39 -2.86
C PRO A 195 8.56 3.51 -2.94
N TRP A 196 9.10 3.35 -4.13
CA TRP A 196 10.52 3.58 -4.43
C TRP A 196 10.72 5.03 -4.88
N ALA A 197 11.82 5.64 -4.48
CA ALA A 197 12.08 7.05 -4.77
C ALA A 197 12.48 7.31 -6.23
N GLU A 198 13.26 6.40 -6.83
CA GLU A 198 13.90 6.65 -8.12
C GLU A 198 13.25 5.92 -9.31
N ALA A 199 12.48 4.86 -9.05
CA ALA A 199 11.92 4.01 -10.10
C ALA A 199 10.62 3.31 -9.70
N GLY A 200 9.96 2.66 -10.66
CA GLY A 200 8.78 1.83 -10.39
C GLY A 200 7.44 2.53 -10.65
N ILE A 201 6.36 1.94 -10.18
CA ILE A 201 4.99 2.38 -10.49
C ILE A 201 4.70 3.75 -9.86
N ALA A 202 5.09 3.97 -8.61
CA ALA A 202 4.80 5.20 -7.87
C ALA A 202 5.38 6.48 -8.53
N VAL A 203 6.61 6.38 -9.06
CA VAL A 203 7.22 7.47 -9.84
C VAL A 203 6.44 7.72 -11.14
N ARG A 204 6.09 6.65 -11.88
CA ARG A 204 5.37 6.78 -13.15
C ARG A 204 3.94 7.29 -13.01
N SER A 205 3.28 7.01 -11.88
CA SER A 205 1.93 7.47 -11.60
C SER A 205 1.89 8.84 -10.90
N GLY A 206 3.04 9.43 -10.55
CA GLY A 206 3.12 10.76 -9.92
C GLY A 206 2.52 10.84 -8.51
N VAL A 207 2.42 9.71 -7.80
CA VAL A 207 1.75 9.65 -6.48
C VAL A 207 2.69 9.83 -5.30
N LEU A 208 4.00 9.99 -5.54
CA LEU A 208 5.00 10.05 -4.47
C LEU A 208 4.77 11.20 -3.49
N ASP A 209 4.49 12.41 -3.98
CA ASP A 209 4.28 13.58 -3.12
C ASP A 209 3.03 13.42 -2.24
N ARG A 210 1.98 12.83 -2.80
CA ARG A 210 0.75 12.51 -2.07
C ARG A 210 0.97 11.44 -1.00
N LEU A 211 1.78 10.42 -1.29
CA LEU A 211 2.11 9.39 -0.30
C LEU A 211 3.00 9.98 0.81
N ALA A 212 3.95 10.83 0.44
CA ALA A 212 4.85 11.49 1.38
C ALA A 212 4.08 12.41 2.34
N SER A 213 3.10 13.18 1.85
CA SER A 213 2.24 13.99 2.72
C SER A 213 1.33 13.16 3.64
N ALA A 214 1.08 11.90 3.30
CA ALA A 214 0.42 10.91 4.15
C ALA A 214 1.40 10.07 5.00
N GLY A 215 2.64 10.52 5.15
CA GLY A 215 3.66 9.87 5.98
C GLY A 215 4.32 8.63 5.37
N VAL A 216 4.11 8.33 4.08
CA VAL A 216 4.75 7.20 3.39
C VAL A 216 5.75 7.73 2.36
N ALA A 217 7.03 7.75 2.72
CA ALA A 217 8.07 8.32 1.89
C ALA A 217 8.59 7.33 0.84
N GLY A 218 8.99 7.86 -0.32
CA GLY A 218 9.73 7.10 -1.32
C GLY A 218 11.05 6.59 -0.75
N MET A 219 11.29 5.28 -0.85
CA MET A 219 12.51 4.64 -0.39
C MET A 219 13.61 4.71 -1.45
N PRO A 220 14.78 5.29 -1.16
CA PRO A 220 15.92 5.22 -2.07
C PRO A 220 16.35 3.77 -2.30
N SER A 221 16.68 3.42 -3.53
CA SER A 221 17.01 2.04 -3.93
C SER A 221 18.17 1.47 -3.11
N ARG A 222 19.18 2.30 -2.81
CA ARG A 222 20.30 1.92 -1.93
C ARG A 222 19.85 1.56 -0.51
N ALA A 223 18.86 2.28 0.04
CA ALA A 223 18.31 1.99 1.36
C ALA A 223 17.48 0.71 1.34
N ALA A 224 16.65 0.53 0.29
CA ALA A 224 15.86 -0.68 0.08
C ALA A 224 16.71 -1.95 0.03
N PHE A 225 17.78 -1.92 -0.76
CA PHE A 225 18.68 -3.07 -0.87
C PHE A 225 19.56 -3.29 0.35
N ARG A 226 19.92 -2.23 1.09
CA ARG A 226 20.59 -2.36 2.39
C ARG A 226 19.68 -3.06 3.39
N ALA A 227 18.40 -2.68 3.45
CA ALA A 227 17.43 -3.33 4.30
C ALA A 227 17.28 -4.81 3.95
N LEU A 228 17.14 -5.14 2.65
CA LEU A 228 17.07 -6.52 2.17
C LEU A 228 18.31 -7.36 2.54
N ALA A 229 19.51 -6.80 2.36
CA ALA A 229 20.77 -7.47 2.68
C ALA A 229 20.98 -7.65 4.19
N GLY A 230 20.46 -6.73 5.01
CA GLY A 230 20.58 -6.74 6.46
C GLY A 230 19.52 -7.57 7.20
N LEU A 231 18.58 -8.19 6.49
CA LEU A 231 17.62 -9.11 7.09
C LEU A 231 18.34 -10.30 7.76
N PRO A 232 17.82 -10.85 8.86
CA PRO A 232 18.39 -12.04 9.47
C PRO A 232 18.25 -13.26 8.54
N ALA A 233 19.04 -14.32 8.78
CA ALA A 233 18.96 -15.56 8.00
C ALA A 233 17.57 -16.22 8.06
N GLN A 234 16.88 -16.08 9.20
CA GLN A 234 15.52 -16.58 9.40
C GLN A 234 14.53 -15.42 9.32
N VAL A 235 13.85 -15.31 8.19
CA VAL A 235 12.74 -14.38 7.96
C VAL A 235 11.45 -15.15 7.66
N PRO A 236 10.27 -14.54 7.86
CA PRO A 236 9.02 -15.07 7.33
C PRO A 236 9.04 -15.18 5.78
N PRO A 237 8.17 -16.00 5.16
CA PRO A 237 8.07 -16.12 3.70
C PRO A 237 7.71 -14.79 3.02
N HIS A 238 7.09 -13.89 3.76
CA HIS A 238 6.59 -12.62 3.29
C HIS A 238 6.88 -11.54 4.34
N LEU A 239 7.35 -10.38 3.89
CA LEU A 239 7.57 -9.20 4.73
C LEU A 239 7.32 -7.91 3.94
N GLY A 240 7.01 -6.84 4.67
CA GLY A 240 6.89 -5.49 4.13
C GLY A 240 8.13 -4.64 4.39
N LEU A 241 8.55 -3.83 3.41
CA LEU A 241 9.61 -2.82 3.59
C LEU A 241 9.09 -1.46 3.12
N MET A 242 8.96 -0.50 4.03
CA MET A 242 8.63 0.90 3.73
C MET A 242 9.40 1.89 4.59
N THR A 243 9.54 3.09 4.06
CA THR A 243 9.92 4.27 4.84
C THR A 243 8.65 4.98 5.25
N VAL A 244 8.39 5.05 6.55
CA VAL A 244 7.15 5.62 7.09
C VAL A 244 7.47 6.57 8.23
N ASP A 245 6.88 7.75 8.16
CA ASP A 245 6.71 8.65 9.29
C ASP A 245 5.38 8.28 9.95
N TRP A 246 5.46 7.53 11.05
CA TRP A 246 4.28 7.04 11.75
C TRP A 246 3.43 8.17 12.34
N TYR A 247 4.01 9.32 12.69
CA TYR A 247 3.25 10.46 13.19
C TYR A 247 2.41 11.07 12.08
N ALA A 248 3.04 11.42 10.95
CA ALA A 248 2.34 11.95 9.79
C ALA A 248 1.32 10.94 9.23
N ASN A 249 1.66 9.64 9.22
CA ASN A 249 0.76 8.59 8.76
C ASN A 249 -0.46 8.40 9.66
N THR A 250 -0.28 8.44 10.98
CA THR A 250 -1.40 8.34 11.95
C THR A 250 -2.31 9.57 11.85
N ALA A 251 -1.72 10.77 11.80
CA ALA A 251 -2.46 12.02 11.62
C ALA A 251 -3.27 12.04 10.32
N ALA A 252 -2.67 11.61 9.20
CA ALA A 252 -3.33 11.56 7.89
C ALA A 252 -4.48 10.55 7.82
N ARG A 253 -4.54 9.56 8.72
CA ARG A 253 -5.57 8.50 8.74
C ARG A 253 -6.75 8.80 9.66
N GLY A 254 -6.70 9.89 10.43
CA GLY A 254 -7.86 10.41 11.18
C GLY A 254 -8.45 9.46 12.23
N GLY A 255 -7.68 8.51 12.76
CA GLY A 255 -8.05 7.66 13.91
C GLY A 255 -9.22 6.68 13.74
N THR A 256 -10.01 6.76 12.66
CA THR A 256 -11.29 6.04 12.52
C THR A 256 -11.17 4.69 11.79
N VAL A 257 -10.17 4.50 10.93
CA VAL A 257 -9.87 3.17 10.36
C VAL A 257 -8.63 2.62 11.04
N ARG A 258 -8.84 1.83 12.10
CA ARG A 258 -7.78 0.99 12.67
C ARG A 258 -7.41 -0.06 11.64
N TYR A 259 -6.22 0.06 11.07
CA TYR A 259 -5.66 -1.04 10.33
C TYR A 259 -5.06 -1.99 11.34
N THR A 260 -5.79 -3.04 11.67
CA THR A 260 -5.35 -4.07 12.64
C THR A 260 -3.96 -4.63 12.31
N LEU A 261 -3.55 -4.62 11.05
CA LEU A 261 -2.22 -5.00 10.59
C LEU A 261 -1.09 -4.05 11.06
N LEU A 262 -1.41 -2.78 11.26
CA LEU A 262 -0.45 -1.72 11.62
C LEU A 262 -0.62 -1.24 13.08
N ASP A 263 -1.63 -1.78 13.78
CA ASP A 263 -1.82 -1.56 15.20
C ASP A 263 -0.58 -2.06 15.96
N GLY A 264 0.04 -1.17 16.74
CA GLY A 264 1.27 -1.45 17.49
C GLY A 264 2.58 -1.09 16.78
N LEU A 265 2.56 -0.63 15.52
CA LEU A 265 3.75 -0.11 14.82
C LEU A 265 3.95 1.40 15.00
N ALA A 266 2.86 2.14 15.22
CA ALA A 266 2.96 3.56 15.56
C ALA A 266 3.54 3.71 16.99
N PRO A 267 4.52 4.60 17.20
CA PRO A 267 4.97 4.92 18.55
C PRO A 267 3.78 5.42 19.37
N ALA A 268 3.64 4.93 20.60
CA ALA A 268 2.66 5.43 21.55
C ALA A 268 3.00 6.90 21.85
N ASP A 269 2.33 7.83 21.17
CA ASP A 269 2.40 9.24 21.51
C ASP A 269 1.28 9.56 22.52
N PRO A 270 1.62 9.88 23.77
CA PRO A 270 0.64 10.26 24.78
C PRO A 270 -0.23 11.47 24.34
N ALA A 271 0.33 12.38 23.53
CA ALA A 271 -0.39 13.56 23.04
C ALA A 271 -1.37 13.21 21.92
N ALA A 272 -1.03 12.26 21.04
CA ALA A 272 -1.95 11.76 20.01
C ALA A 272 -3.02 10.83 20.60
N ALA A 273 -2.71 10.10 21.67
CA ALA A 273 -3.69 9.33 22.44
C ALA A 273 -4.70 10.24 23.16
N ALA A 274 -4.25 11.39 23.68
CA ALA A 274 -5.13 12.43 24.22
C ALA A 274 -5.99 13.07 23.10
N ALA A 275 -5.40 13.42 21.96
CA ALA A 275 -6.12 13.99 20.81
C ALA A 275 -7.03 12.99 20.08
N ALA A 276 -6.84 11.68 20.24
CA ALA A 276 -7.74 10.63 19.75
C ALA A 276 -8.85 10.29 20.76
N ALA A 277 -8.71 10.69 22.03
CA ALA A 277 -9.78 10.66 23.02
C ALA A 277 -10.74 11.87 22.87
N GLU A 278 -10.24 13.03 22.40
CA GLU A 278 -11.06 14.23 22.20
C GLU A 278 -12.24 14.10 21.22
N PRO A 279 -12.17 13.36 20.08
CA PRO A 279 -13.32 13.14 19.21
C PRO A 279 -14.49 12.47 19.93
N SER A 280 -14.21 11.58 20.88
CA SER A 280 -15.25 10.90 21.67
C SER A 280 -15.93 11.84 22.67
N GLU A 281 -15.17 12.77 23.26
CA GLU A 281 -15.67 13.75 24.23
C GLU A 281 -16.44 14.87 23.53
N GLN A 282 -15.91 15.40 22.42
CA GLN A 282 -16.56 16.42 21.59
C GLN A 282 -17.85 15.90 20.93
N ILE A 283 -17.86 14.65 20.44
CA ILE A 283 -19.09 14.02 19.92
C ILE A 283 -20.11 13.85 21.06
N GLY A 284 -19.66 13.49 22.27
CA GLY A 284 -20.51 13.40 23.46
C GLY A 284 -21.13 14.74 23.84
N GLU A 285 -20.35 15.81 23.87
CA GLU A 285 -20.81 17.18 24.14
C GLU A 285 -21.81 17.67 23.09
N LEU A 286 -21.51 17.46 21.80
CA LEU A 286 -22.42 17.79 20.70
C LEU A 286 -23.71 16.99 20.79
N ALA A 287 -23.65 15.70 21.12
CA ALA A 287 -24.82 14.85 21.25
C ALA A 287 -25.70 15.28 22.45
N GLN A 288 -25.09 15.64 23.59
CA GLN A 288 -25.80 16.23 24.72
C GLN A 288 -26.42 17.59 24.37
N LEU A 289 -25.69 18.43 23.64
CA LEU A 289 -26.19 19.73 23.18
C LEU A 289 -27.39 19.55 22.24
N VAL A 290 -27.37 18.56 21.35
CA VAL A 290 -28.52 18.22 20.47
C VAL A 290 -29.75 17.83 21.30
N LEU A 291 -29.58 17.14 22.42
CA LEU A 291 -30.67 16.74 23.31
C LEU A 291 -31.19 17.90 24.17
N SER A 292 -30.31 18.80 24.61
CA SER A 292 -30.66 19.91 25.52
C SER A 292 -31.13 21.17 24.80
N ASP A 293 -30.49 21.53 23.69
CA ASP A 293 -30.77 22.72 22.89
C ASP A 293 -30.41 22.50 21.41
N ARG A 294 -31.40 22.03 20.65
CA ARG A 294 -31.24 21.73 19.23
C ARG A 294 -30.86 22.95 18.39
N ALA A 295 -31.30 24.15 18.77
CA ALA A 295 -30.99 25.37 18.02
C ALA A 295 -29.53 25.76 18.20
N ALA A 296 -29.03 25.72 19.43
CA ALA A 296 -27.61 25.95 19.72
C ALA A 296 -26.72 24.87 19.08
N ALA A 297 -27.15 23.61 19.08
CA ALA A 297 -26.44 22.52 18.40
C ALA A 297 -26.33 22.75 16.89
N ALA A 298 -27.43 23.15 16.24
CA ALA A 298 -27.45 23.42 14.82
C ALA A 298 -26.53 24.60 14.44
N GLU A 299 -26.48 25.66 15.25
CA GLU A 299 -25.56 26.79 15.04
C GLU A 299 -24.09 26.36 15.16
N ALA A 300 -23.75 25.61 16.20
CA ALA A 300 -22.40 25.09 16.42
C ALA A 300 -21.94 24.16 15.28
N LEU A 301 -22.79 23.21 14.88
CA LEU A 301 -22.53 22.28 13.78
C LEU A 301 -22.42 22.99 12.43
N THR A 302 -23.23 24.03 12.20
CA THR A 302 -23.12 24.87 10.98
C THR A 302 -21.75 25.56 10.91
N GLY A 303 -21.27 26.10 12.04
CA GLY A 303 -19.94 26.70 12.13
C GLY A 303 -18.81 25.71 11.86
N LEU A 304 -18.89 24.50 12.43
CA LEU A 304 -17.90 23.44 12.22
C LEU A 304 -17.91 22.93 10.77
N LEU A 305 -19.09 22.73 10.19
CA LEU A 305 -19.26 22.34 8.79
C LEU A 305 -18.64 23.38 7.85
N LEU A 306 -18.86 24.68 8.11
CA LEU A 306 -18.25 25.76 7.34
C LEU A 306 -16.72 25.69 7.36
N VAL A 307 -16.12 25.46 8.54
CA VAL A 307 -14.66 25.32 8.67
C VAL A 307 -14.14 24.17 7.81
N ARG A 308 -14.82 23.02 7.81
CA ARG A 308 -14.40 21.84 7.03
C ARG A 308 -14.56 22.04 5.53
N VAL A 309 -15.71 22.56 5.10
CA VAL A 309 -15.97 22.83 3.68
C VAL A 309 -14.98 23.87 3.14
N SER A 310 -14.73 24.95 3.88
CA SER A 310 -13.75 25.96 3.48
C SER A 310 -12.32 25.41 3.39
N ALA A 311 -11.91 24.55 4.32
CA ALA A 311 -10.59 23.92 4.29
C ALA A 311 -10.43 22.98 3.07
N LEU A 312 -11.46 22.19 2.76
CA LEU A 312 -11.46 21.29 1.59
C LEU A 312 -11.36 22.05 0.26
N LEU A 313 -12.04 23.20 0.17
CA LEU A 313 -12.08 24.02 -1.03
C LEU A 313 -10.90 25.01 -1.13
N GLY A 314 -10.00 25.02 -0.14
CA GLY A 314 -8.86 25.94 -0.10
C GLY A 314 -9.26 27.41 0.04
N MET A 315 -10.43 27.69 0.64
CA MET A 315 -10.95 29.04 0.83
C MET A 315 -10.10 29.82 1.84
N SER A 316 -9.86 31.09 1.55
CA SER A 316 -9.17 31.98 2.48
C SER A 316 -10.03 32.27 3.72
N ALA A 317 -9.41 32.79 4.78
CA ALA A 317 -10.16 33.21 5.97
C ALA A 317 -11.17 34.34 5.68
N ALA A 318 -10.85 35.22 4.71
CA ALA A 318 -11.73 36.30 4.29
C ALA A 318 -12.96 35.76 3.53
N ASP A 319 -12.77 34.79 2.64
CA ASP A 319 -13.88 34.16 1.89
C ASP A 319 -14.83 33.41 2.82
N ARG A 320 -14.28 32.71 3.82
CA ARG A 320 -15.05 32.01 4.85
C ARG A 320 -15.91 32.96 5.67
N GLU A 321 -15.36 34.10 6.12
CA GLU A 321 -16.13 35.06 6.91
C GLU A 321 -17.24 35.73 6.08
N SER A 322 -16.99 35.96 4.78
CA SER A 322 -18.01 36.45 3.84
C SER A 322 -19.17 35.46 3.66
N LEU A 323 -18.87 34.16 3.61
CA LEU A 323 -19.87 33.10 3.44
C LEU A 323 -20.69 32.81 4.72
N ARG A 324 -20.12 33.08 5.89
CA ARG A 324 -20.68 32.72 7.21
C ARG A 324 -22.16 33.10 7.43
N PRO A 325 -22.64 34.32 7.10
CA PRO A 325 -24.02 34.72 7.37
C PRO A 325 -25.07 33.97 6.54
N GLY A 326 -24.69 33.44 5.36
CA GLY A 326 -25.60 32.75 4.43
C GLY A 326 -25.33 31.25 4.29
N PHE A 327 -24.31 30.73 4.96
CA PHE A 327 -23.83 29.36 4.76
C PHE A 327 -24.92 28.31 5.00
N ALA A 328 -25.74 28.48 6.04
CA ALA A 328 -26.81 27.54 6.38
C ALA A 328 -27.76 27.27 5.21
N GLY A 329 -28.10 28.29 4.41
CA GLY A 329 -28.98 28.17 3.24
C GLY A 329 -28.26 27.84 1.93
N THR A 330 -26.94 27.60 1.97
CA THR A 330 -26.14 27.35 0.77
C THR A 330 -26.16 25.87 0.42
N GLU A 331 -26.47 25.55 -0.83
CA GLU A 331 -26.31 24.20 -1.38
C GLU A 331 -24.83 23.84 -1.50
N LEU A 332 -24.44 22.70 -0.93
CA LEU A 332 -23.03 22.28 -0.92
C LEU A 332 -22.48 21.96 -2.32
N SER A 333 -23.35 21.51 -3.23
CA SER A 333 -23.03 21.25 -4.65
C SER A 333 -22.59 22.51 -5.40
N VAL A 334 -23.13 23.68 -5.02
CA VAL A 334 -22.84 24.98 -5.67
C VAL A 334 -21.48 25.55 -5.24
N LEU A 335 -20.92 25.06 -4.13
CA LEU A 335 -19.61 25.47 -3.63
C LEU A 335 -18.43 24.81 -4.37
N GLY A 336 -18.71 24.00 -5.40
CA GLY A 336 -17.67 23.35 -6.22
C GLY A 336 -17.19 22.02 -5.65
N LEU A 337 -18.02 21.33 -4.86
CA LEU A 337 -17.76 19.95 -4.47
C LEU A 337 -17.91 19.03 -5.69
N ASP A 338 -16.84 18.30 -6.02
CA ASP A 338 -16.81 17.22 -7.00
C ASP A 338 -16.97 15.84 -6.32
N SER A 339 -17.00 14.76 -7.11
CA SER A 339 -17.14 13.39 -6.58
C SER A 339 -16.04 12.99 -5.61
N LEU A 340 -14.81 13.52 -5.74
CA LEU A 340 -13.68 13.16 -4.89
C LEU A 340 -13.69 13.94 -3.56
N THR A 341 -13.97 15.24 -3.62
CA THR A 341 -14.11 16.13 -2.45
C THR A 341 -15.37 15.80 -1.65
N THR A 342 -16.43 15.31 -2.28
CA THR A 342 -17.62 14.78 -1.60
C THR A 342 -17.29 13.57 -0.71
N ILE A 343 -16.53 12.62 -1.23
CA ILE A 343 -16.09 11.45 -0.44
C ILE A 343 -15.20 11.89 0.72
N ARG A 344 -14.33 12.89 0.51
CA ARG A 344 -13.51 13.46 1.59
C ARG A 344 -14.36 14.15 2.65
N LEU A 345 -15.35 14.94 2.25
CA LEU A 345 -16.28 15.60 3.16
C LEU A 345 -17.04 14.56 4.00
N ARG A 346 -17.64 13.53 3.37
CA ARG A 346 -18.30 12.43 4.09
C ARG A 346 -17.38 11.80 5.16
N ASN A 347 -16.12 11.52 4.81
CA ASN A 347 -15.18 10.94 5.76
C ASN A 347 -14.85 11.90 6.91
N LEU A 348 -14.76 13.21 6.65
CA LEU A 348 -14.58 14.22 7.70
C LEU A 348 -15.81 14.32 8.61
N LEU A 349 -17.03 14.28 8.06
CA LEU A 349 -18.26 14.30 8.85
C LEU A 349 -18.39 13.06 9.75
N LEU A 350 -17.99 11.90 9.22
CA LEU A 350 -17.93 10.67 9.99
C LEU A 350 -16.87 10.75 11.12
N GLN A 351 -15.76 11.44 10.88
CA GLN A 351 -14.69 11.62 11.86
C GLN A 351 -15.07 12.63 12.96
N ASP A 352 -15.55 13.82 12.57
CA ASP A 352 -15.77 14.95 13.49
C ASP A 352 -17.09 14.82 14.26
N PHE A 353 -18.11 14.22 13.64
CA PHE A 353 -19.46 14.16 14.19
C PHE A 353 -19.97 12.73 14.38
N GLY A 354 -19.18 11.73 13.96
CA GLY A 354 -19.68 10.37 13.89
C GLY A 354 -20.80 10.17 12.85
N ALA A 355 -21.12 11.16 12.03
CA ALA A 355 -22.28 11.12 11.16
C ALA A 355 -21.93 10.56 9.78
N ASP A 356 -22.58 9.46 9.38
CA ASP A 356 -22.46 8.93 8.02
C ASP A 356 -23.49 9.61 7.11
N ILE A 357 -23.04 10.60 6.35
CA ILE A 357 -23.89 11.30 5.38
C ILE A 357 -23.69 10.70 3.99
N PRO A 358 -24.75 10.14 3.37
CA PRO A 358 -24.67 9.56 2.03
C PRO A 358 -24.17 10.59 0.99
N PRO A 359 -23.31 10.20 0.02
CA PRO A 359 -22.80 11.13 -1.00
C PRO A 359 -23.88 11.80 -1.85
N ASP A 360 -25.00 11.12 -2.08
CA ASP A 360 -26.18 11.65 -2.76
C ASP A 360 -26.87 12.74 -1.94
N ALA A 361 -26.83 12.70 -0.61
CA ALA A 361 -27.32 13.79 0.23
C ALA A 361 -26.40 15.02 0.15
N LEU A 362 -25.09 14.84 -0.03
CA LEU A 362 -24.12 15.94 -0.18
C LEU A 362 -24.15 16.57 -1.59
N LEU A 363 -24.46 15.78 -2.62
CA LEU A 363 -24.51 16.22 -4.03
C LEU A 363 -25.92 16.58 -4.52
N GLY A 364 -26.97 16.07 -3.86
CA GLY A 364 -28.36 16.10 -4.30
C GLY A 364 -29.12 17.40 -4.02
N GLY A 365 -28.42 18.54 -3.94
CA GLY A 365 -29.03 19.85 -3.69
C GLY A 365 -29.41 20.14 -2.24
N SER A 366 -28.89 19.37 -1.29
CA SER A 366 -29.09 19.66 0.15
C SER A 366 -28.32 20.92 0.54
N THR A 367 -28.96 21.75 1.36
CA THR A 367 -28.32 22.91 2.00
C THR A 367 -27.41 22.46 3.15
N ALA A 368 -26.51 23.34 3.59
CA ALA A 368 -25.73 23.10 4.79
C ALA A 368 -26.61 22.83 6.02
N ALA A 369 -27.77 23.49 6.14
CA ALA A 369 -28.74 23.24 7.20
C ALA A 369 -29.34 21.83 7.13
N ASP A 370 -29.65 21.32 5.93
CA ASP A 370 -30.16 19.96 5.76
C ASP A 370 -29.13 18.91 6.19
N VAL A 371 -27.85 19.14 5.86
CA VAL A 371 -26.75 18.26 6.29
C VAL A 371 -26.55 18.32 7.80
N VAL A 372 -26.61 19.51 8.40
CA VAL A 372 -26.56 19.68 9.87
C VAL A 372 -27.72 18.97 10.55
N GLU A 373 -28.93 19.03 9.99
CA GLU A 373 -30.10 18.34 10.54
C GLU A 373 -29.94 16.82 10.50
N LEU A 374 -29.34 16.28 9.44
CA LEU A 374 -28.97 14.86 9.36
C LEU A 374 -27.93 14.48 10.43
N ILE A 375 -26.93 15.34 10.67
CA ILE A 375 -25.94 15.14 11.73
C ILE A 375 -26.62 15.14 13.11
N CYS A 376 -27.45 16.14 13.40
CA CYS A 376 -28.25 16.22 14.64
C CYS A 376 -29.09 14.96 14.86
N ARG A 377 -29.75 14.45 13.81
CA ARG A 377 -30.55 13.23 13.91
C ARG A 377 -29.71 12.02 14.29
N GLN A 378 -28.54 11.84 13.67
CA GLN A 378 -27.66 10.71 13.97
C GLN A 378 -27.03 10.82 15.37
N LEU A 379 -26.64 12.02 15.79
CA LEU A 379 -26.14 12.28 17.15
C LEU A 379 -27.18 12.00 18.23
N ALA A 380 -28.43 12.42 18.01
CA ALA A 380 -29.54 12.16 18.94
C ALA A 380 -29.80 10.66 19.09
N VAL A 381 -29.84 9.91 17.99
CA VAL A 381 -30.01 8.44 18.02
C VAL A 381 -28.87 7.81 18.83
N ARG A 382 -27.63 8.23 18.59
CA ARG A 382 -26.47 7.70 19.32
C ARG A 382 -26.50 7.99 20.82
N ALA A 383 -26.87 9.20 21.22
CA ALA A 383 -26.97 9.55 22.63
C ALA A 383 -28.02 8.71 23.36
N LEU A 384 -29.17 8.47 22.71
CA LEU A 384 -30.24 7.64 23.26
C LEU A 384 -29.89 6.16 23.32
N THR A 385 -29.11 5.65 22.36
CA THR A 385 -28.63 4.25 22.40
C THR A 385 -27.47 4.03 23.36
N ALA A 386 -26.67 5.06 23.64
CA ALA A 386 -25.57 5.00 24.60
C ALA A 386 -26.03 5.06 26.06
N SER A 387 -27.26 5.54 26.32
CA SER A 387 -27.87 5.53 27.67
C SER A 387 -28.50 4.19 28.05
N ASP A 388 -28.68 3.27 27.10
CA ASP A 388 -29.31 1.95 27.32
C ASP A 388 -28.28 0.82 27.53
N ASP A 389 -26.97 1.13 27.58
CA ASP A 389 -25.91 0.18 27.99
C ASP A 389 -25.91 -0.03 29.52
N GLU A 390 -27.05 -0.47 30.09
CA GLU A 390 -26.96 -1.41 31.21
C GLU A 390 -26.49 -2.76 30.62
N PRO A 391 -25.45 -3.39 31.18
CA PRO A 391 -24.96 -4.65 30.62
C PRO A 391 -26.09 -5.68 30.65
N LEU A 392 -26.52 -6.12 29.47
CA LEU A 392 -27.38 -7.29 29.32
C LEU A 392 -26.71 -8.45 30.06
N ASP A 393 -27.39 -8.98 31.09
CA ASP A 393 -26.94 -10.16 31.83
C ASP A 393 -26.66 -11.29 30.84
N ALA A 394 -25.51 -11.94 31.01
CA ALA A 394 -24.94 -12.92 30.09
C ALA A 394 -25.76 -14.23 29.96
N GLU A 395 -27.00 -14.28 30.44
CA GLU A 395 -27.89 -15.45 30.35
C GLU A 395 -28.86 -15.41 29.15
N ASP A 396 -29.07 -14.26 28.51
CA ASP A 396 -30.00 -14.16 27.37
C ASP A 396 -29.26 -14.18 26.01
N THR A 397 -28.77 -15.36 25.62
CA THR A 397 -28.38 -15.61 24.22
C THR A 397 -29.31 -16.63 23.59
N GLU A 398 -30.30 -16.15 22.84
CA GLU A 398 -31.07 -16.99 21.90
C GLU A 398 -30.26 -17.23 20.62
N VAL A 399 -29.98 -18.49 20.32
CA VAL A 399 -29.39 -18.91 19.05
C VAL A 399 -30.51 -19.11 18.04
N LEU A 400 -30.64 -18.16 17.10
CA LEU A 400 -31.48 -18.34 15.91
C LEU A 400 -30.64 -18.95 14.79
N THR A 401 -30.92 -20.21 14.49
CA THR A 401 -30.49 -20.85 13.24
C THR A 401 -31.41 -20.45 12.09
N LEU A 402 -30.82 -19.91 11.02
CA LEU A 402 -31.41 -19.95 9.68
C LEU A 402 -30.69 -21.00 8.84
#